data_AF-A0A8K0JHS6-F1
#
_entry.id   AF-A0A8K0JHS6-F1
#
_cell.length_a   1.000
_cell.length_b   1.000
_cell.length_c   1.000
_cell.angle_alpha   90.00
_cell.angle_beta   90.00
_cell.angle_gamma   90.00
#
_symmetry.space_group_name_H-M   'P 1'
#
loop_
_entity.id
_entity.type
_entity.pdbx_description
1 polymer ?
#
loop_
_entity_poly.entity_id
_entity_poly.type
_entity_poly.pdbx_seq_one_letter_code
_entity_poly.pdbx_strand_id
1 'polypeptide(L)'
;MVATEKEIPILIEEIRRLADPATPDQVKYGKLVRDDRVANRLEALVGTLRAARKQGKVEYEGEMLFQGVHDEVVIKIKEQKA
;
A
#
# COMPACT_ATOMS: atom_id res chain seq x y z
N MET A 1 -2.82 -4.20 -20.65
CA MET A 1 -3.24 -2.97 -19.94
C MET A 1 -2.85 -3.12 -18.49
N VAL A 2 -1.74 -2.52 -18.06
CA VAL A 2 -1.33 -2.55 -16.63
C VAL A 2 -0.90 -1.14 -16.27
N ALA A 3 -1.82 -0.36 -15.69
CA ALA A 3 -1.56 1.00 -15.22
C ALA A 3 -0.73 1.03 -13.92
N THR A 4 -0.44 -0.13 -13.32
CA THR A 4 0.07 -0.21 -11.94
C THR A 4 1.57 0.00 -11.76
N GLU A 5 2.39 -0.08 -12.80
CA GLU A 5 3.85 0.06 -12.65
C GLU A 5 4.28 1.48 -12.21
N LYS A 6 3.56 2.50 -12.69
CA LYS A 6 3.76 3.91 -12.29
C LYS A 6 3.11 4.24 -10.95
N GLU A 7 2.09 3.48 -10.55
CA GLU A 7 1.36 3.67 -9.29
C GLU A 7 2.11 3.09 -8.09
N ILE A 8 2.88 2.02 -8.27
CA ILE A 8 3.69 1.39 -7.20
C ILE A 8 4.61 2.40 -6.47
N PRO A 9 5.43 3.22 -7.14
CA PRO A 9 6.28 4.20 -6.44
C PRO A 9 5.45 5.25 -5.69
N ILE A 10 4.32 5.70 -6.27
CA ILE A 10 3.39 6.64 -5.62
C ILE A 10 2.82 6.04 -4.34
N LEU A 11 2.42 4.76 -4.39
CA LEU A 11 1.95 4.03 -3.22
C LEU A 11 3.02 3.98 -2.12
N ILE A 12 4.28 3.70 -2.45
CA ILE A 12 5.37 3.66 -1.47
C ILE A 12 5.61 5.04 -0.83
N GLU A 13 5.59 6.12 -1.62
CA GLU A 13 5.71 7.48 -1.10
C GLU A 13 4.55 7.83 -0.15
N GLU A 14 3.32 7.50 -0.53
CA GLU A 14 2.16 7.76 0.31
C GLU A 14 2.14 6.89 1.58
N ILE A 15 2.59 5.63 1.50
CA ILE A 15 2.82 4.80 2.70
C ILE A 15 3.80 5.50 3.63
N ARG A 16 4.97 5.93 3.13
CA ARG A 16 5.98 6.61 3.96
C ARG A 16 5.47 7.93 4.55
N ARG A 17 4.61 8.64 3.82
CA ARG A 17 3.96 9.87 4.30
C ARG A 17 2.98 9.61 5.43
N LEU A 18 2.21 8.52 5.33
CA LEU A 18 1.18 8.15 6.31
C LEU A 18 1.71 7.28 7.44
N ALA A 19 2.86 6.64 7.24
CA ALA A 19 3.55 5.84 8.22
C ALA A 19 3.98 6.70 9.40
N ASP A 20 4.04 6.07 10.57
CA ASP A 20 4.47 6.73 11.78
C ASP A 20 5.99 6.98 11.75
N PRO A 21 6.48 8.05 12.40
CA PRO A 21 7.91 8.36 12.44
C PRO A 21 8.74 7.26 13.10
N ALA A 22 8.12 6.45 13.97
CA ALA A 22 8.75 5.28 14.56
C ALA A 22 8.90 4.10 13.60
N THR A 23 8.03 3.99 12.59
CA THR A 23 7.97 2.85 11.67
C THR A 23 7.61 3.31 10.25
N PRO A 24 8.53 3.98 9.54
CA PRO A 24 8.27 4.58 8.21
C PRO A 24 7.96 3.55 7.12
N ASP A 25 8.32 2.29 7.35
CA ASP A 25 8.14 1.19 6.40
C ASP A 25 6.83 0.43 6.60
N GLN A 26 5.92 0.89 7.46
CA GLN A 26 4.64 0.22 7.70
C GLN A 26 3.50 1.19 8.00
N VAL A 27 2.31 0.83 7.53
CA VAL A 27 1.10 1.62 7.74
C VAL A 27 -0.12 0.72 7.80
N LYS A 28 -1.13 1.12 8.57
CA LYS A 28 -2.41 0.40 8.63
C LYS A 28 -3.18 0.56 7.32
N TYR A 29 -3.72 -0.53 6.81
CA TYR A 29 -4.53 -0.55 5.59
C TYR A 29 -5.73 0.41 5.70
N GLY A 30 -6.38 0.45 6.86
CA GLY A 30 -7.49 1.36 7.13
C GLY A 30 -7.10 2.83 6.95
N LYS A 31 -5.89 3.22 7.39
CA LYS A 31 -5.39 4.58 7.24
C LYS A 31 -5.13 4.94 5.78
N LEU A 32 -4.71 3.95 4.99
CA LEU A 32 -4.32 4.11 3.60
C LEU A 32 -5.54 4.13 2.66
N VAL A 33 -6.54 3.29 2.92
CA VAL A 33 -7.80 3.27 2.14
C VAL A 33 -8.74 4.45 2.48
N ARG A 34 -8.66 4.97 3.71
CA ARG A 34 -9.41 6.16 4.14
C ARG A 34 -8.75 7.49 3.73
N ASP A 35 -7.52 7.47 3.20
CA ASP A 35 -6.83 8.69 2.79
C ASP A 35 -7.29 9.12 1.40
N ASP A 36 -7.93 10.29 1.33
CA ASP A 36 -8.43 10.87 0.09
C ASP A 36 -7.33 11.11 -0.95
N ARG A 37 -6.08 11.42 -0.54
CA ARG A 37 -5.00 11.62 -1.54
C ARG A 37 -4.59 10.32 -2.18
N VAL A 38 -4.54 9.24 -1.40
CA VAL A 38 -4.25 7.91 -1.94
C VAL A 38 -5.37 7.49 -2.89
N ALA A 39 -6.64 7.66 -2.50
CA ALA A 39 -7.79 7.34 -3.34
C ALA A 39 -7.86 8.19 -4.63
N ASN A 40 -7.38 9.44 -4.60
CA ASN A 40 -7.31 10.31 -5.78
C ASN A 40 -6.10 10.03 -6.67
N ARG A 41 -5.00 9.50 -6.12
CA ARG A 41 -3.75 9.23 -6.87
C ARG A 41 -3.67 7.82 -7.42
N LEU A 42 -4.32 6.87 -6.77
CA LEU A 42 -4.36 5.46 -7.16
C LEU A 42 -5.74 5.13 -7.68
N GLU A 43 -5.81 4.68 -8.93
CA GLU A 43 -7.09 4.33 -9.58
C GLU A 43 -7.68 3.07 -8.93
N ALA A 44 -6.82 2.16 -8.48
CA ALA A 44 -7.20 0.95 -7.79
C ALA A 44 -6.18 0.56 -6.72
N LEU A 45 -6.40 1.00 -5.47
CA LEU A 45 -5.54 0.70 -4.31
C LEU A 45 -5.14 -0.78 -4.21
N VAL A 46 -6.14 -1.66 -4.22
CA VAL A 46 -5.97 -3.11 -4.07
C VAL A 46 -5.23 -3.70 -5.28
N GLY A 47 -5.44 -3.12 -6.47
CA GLY A 47 -4.71 -3.50 -7.68
C GLY A 47 -3.23 -3.15 -7.60
N THR A 48 -2.90 -1.92 -7.17
CA THR A 48 -1.53 -1.46 -6.96
C THR A 48 -0.84 -2.25 -5.86
N LEU A 49 -1.51 -2.51 -4.73
CA LEU A 49 -0.99 -3.33 -3.63
C LEU A 49 -0.68 -4.76 -4.08
N ARG A 50 -1.58 -5.40 -4.85
CA ARG A 50 -1.35 -6.73 -5.42
C ARG A 50 -0.15 -6.73 -6.38
N ALA A 51 -0.03 -5.72 -7.23
CA ALA A 51 1.09 -5.59 -8.15
C ALA A 51 2.42 -5.38 -7.38
N ALA A 52 2.43 -4.51 -6.37
CA ALA A 52 3.58 -4.29 -5.50
C ALA A 52 3.98 -5.56 -4.74
N ARG A 53 3.01 -6.32 -4.21
CA ARG A 53 3.25 -7.60 -3.53
C ARG A 53 3.82 -8.64 -4.49
N LYS A 54 3.29 -8.72 -5.71
CA LYS A 54 3.81 -9.61 -6.76
C LYS A 54 5.25 -9.29 -7.15
N GLN A 55 5.64 -8.01 -7.09
CA GLN A 55 7.03 -7.57 -7.28
C GLN A 55 7.90 -7.70 -6.01
N GLY A 56 7.35 -8.17 -4.89
CA GLY A 56 8.06 -8.29 -3.62
C GLY A 56 8.38 -6.96 -2.93
N LYS A 57 7.69 -5.87 -3.31
CA LYS A 57 7.88 -4.52 -2.77
C LYS A 57 7.10 -4.24 -1.49
N VAL A 58 6.00 -4.95 -1.26
CA VAL A 58 5.18 -4.83 -0.05
C VAL A 58 4.74 -6.22 0.43
N GLU A 59 4.46 -6.32 1.72
CA GLU A 59 3.98 -7.50 2.41
C GLU A 59 2.87 -7.11 3.38
N TYR A 60 1.82 -7.93 3.44
CA TYR A 60 0.70 -7.76 4.33
C TYR A 60 0.05 -9.11 4.61
N GLU A 61 -0.62 -9.21 5.76
CA GLU A 61 -1.31 -10.42 6.16
C GLU A 61 -2.69 -10.50 5.50
N GLY A 62 -3.01 -11.65 4.91
CA GLY A 62 -4.25 -11.88 4.14
C GLY A 62 -4.08 -11.80 2.61
N GLU A 63 -4.96 -12.49 1.87
CA GLU A 63 -4.97 -12.50 0.40
C GLU A 63 -5.90 -11.43 -0.21
N MET A 64 -6.90 -10.99 0.55
CA MET A 64 -7.88 -9.98 0.17
C MET A 64 -8.04 -8.98 1.30
N LEU A 65 -8.08 -7.69 0.96
CA LEU A 65 -8.25 -6.60 1.91
C LEU A 65 -9.56 -5.89 1.59
N PHE A 66 -10.50 -5.95 2.53
CA PHE A 66 -11.79 -5.27 2.45
C PHE A 66 -11.78 -4.07 3.40
N GLN A 67 -12.18 -2.91 2.89
CA GLN A 67 -12.41 -1.72 3.70
C GLN A 67 -13.44 -2.01 4.80
N GLY A 68 -13.18 -1.56 6.02
CA GLY A 68 -13.98 -1.81 7.22
C GLY A 68 -13.55 -3.07 7.98
N VAL A 69 -13.21 -4.16 7.28
CA VAL A 69 -12.86 -5.45 7.89
C VAL A 69 -11.36 -5.55 8.17
N HIS A 70 -10.54 -5.07 7.24
CA HIS A 70 -9.09 -5.22 7.28
C HIS A 70 -8.38 -3.92 7.68
N ASP A 71 -9.08 -2.97 8.30
CA ASP A 71 -8.52 -1.66 8.65
C ASP A 71 -7.27 -1.77 9.56
N GLU A 72 -7.20 -2.81 10.38
CA GLU A 72 -6.09 -3.06 11.29
C GLU A 72 -4.91 -3.80 10.65
N VAL A 73 -5.06 -4.31 9.43
CA VAL A 73 -3.97 -5.01 8.74
C VAL A 73 -2.83 -4.04 8.48
N VAL A 74 -1.63 -4.43 8.87
CA VAL A 74 -0.41 -3.65 8.64
C VAL A 74 0.15 -3.98 7.26
N ILE A 75 0.22 -2.98 6.40
CA ILE A 75 0.95 -3.04 5.14
C ILE A 75 2.39 -2.64 5.41
N LYS A 76 3.33 -3.56 5.18
CA LYS A 76 4.77 -3.35 5.36
C LYS A 76 5.46 -3.26 4.00
N ILE A 77 6.33 -2.28 3.82
CA ILE A 77 7.19 -2.15 2.66
C ILE A 77 8.33 -3.15 2.79
N LYS A 78 8.50 -4.01 1.79
CA LYS A 78 9.69 -4.83 1.56
C LYS A 78 10.46 -4.19 0.42
N GLU A 79 11.23 -3.15 0.69
CA GLU A 79 12.10 -2.58 -0.33
C GLU A 79 13.24 -3.58 -0.59
N GLN A 80 13.03 -4.52 -1.52
CA GLN A 80 14.09 -5.41 -1.98
C GLN A 80 15.01 -4.57 -2.88
N LYS A 81 16.04 -3.98 -2.28
CA LYS A 81 17.25 -3.60 -3.02
C LYS A 81 17.82 -4.90 -3.60
N ALA A 82 17.59 -5.13 -4.89
CA ALA A 82 18.40 -6.05 -5.70
C ALA A 82 19.74 -5.39 -6.00
#